data_AF-A0A7J3GW26-F1
#
_entry.id   AF-A0A7J3GW26-F1
#
_cell.length_a   1.000
_cell.length_b   1.000
_cell.length_c   1.000
_cell.angle_alpha   90.00
_cell.angle_beta   90.00
_cell.angle_gamma   90.00
#
_symmetry.space_group_name_H-M   'P 1'
#
loop_
_entity.id
_entity.type
_entity.pdbx_description
1 polymer ?
#
loop_
_entity_poly.entity_id
_entity_poly.type
_entity_poly.pdbx_seq_one_letter_code
_entity_poly.pdbx_strand_id
1 'polypeptide(L)'
;MSVGEGSSTDRSNLEKYAKLVEGHVYSGQIVGAVGILMNLAGLMGMENMGMLIEVGESTPDYYACRRAVWVLNRLANLGLEDVTVDELMRSYARAVARLES
;
A
#
# COMPACT_ATOMS: atom_id res chain seq x y z
N MET A 1 15.46 5.87 2.94
CA MET A 1 14.98 4.48 3.09
C MET A 1 13.85 4.33 2.08
N SER A 2 13.99 3.47 1.06
CA SER A 2 12.96 3.31 0.02
C SER A 2 11.65 2.87 0.66
N VAL A 3 10.53 3.52 0.33
CA VAL A 3 9.22 3.23 0.92
C VAL A 3 8.51 2.08 0.19
N GLY A 4 8.90 1.81 -1.06
CA GLY A 4 8.32 0.78 -1.92
C GLY A 4 8.36 1.16 -3.40
N GLU A 5 7.80 0.28 -4.23
CA GLU A 5 7.72 0.45 -5.68
C GLU A 5 6.25 0.66 -6.12
N GLY A 6 6.00 1.68 -6.93
CA GLY A 6 4.67 2.12 -7.34
C GLY A 6 4.33 1.82 -8.80
N SER A 7 3.07 1.51 -9.08
CA SER A 7 2.55 1.28 -10.44
C SER A 7 1.17 1.90 -10.62
N SER A 8 0.83 2.27 -11.85
CA SER A 8 -0.47 2.82 -12.25
C SER A 8 -0.73 2.50 -13.72
N THR A 9 -2.00 2.42 -14.11
CA THR A 9 -2.38 2.27 -15.53
C THR A 9 -2.17 3.55 -16.35
N ASP A 10 -1.95 4.69 -15.69
CA ASP A 10 -1.68 6.00 -16.29
C ASP A 10 -0.38 6.59 -15.70
N ARG A 11 0.53 7.02 -16.58
CA ARG A 11 1.82 7.61 -16.20
C ARG A 11 1.67 8.92 -15.42
N SER A 12 0.69 9.75 -15.76
CA SER A 12 0.43 11.00 -15.05
C SER A 12 0.01 10.76 -13.60
N ASN A 13 -0.83 9.74 -13.36
CA ASN A 13 -1.19 9.30 -12.01
C ASN A 13 0.03 8.77 -11.25
N LEU A 14 0.86 7.95 -11.91
CA LEU A 14 2.09 7.44 -11.30
C LEU A 14 3.00 8.59 -10.84
N GLU A 15 3.27 9.56 -11.71
CA GLU A 15 4.13 10.71 -11.41
C GLU A 15 3.51 11.64 -10.36
N LYS A 16 2.18 11.80 -10.36
CA LYS A 16 1.42 12.55 -9.35
C LYS A 16 1.58 11.92 -7.97
N TYR A 17 1.36 10.60 -7.88
CA TYR A 17 1.28 9.89 -6.60
C TYR A 17 2.64 9.47 -6.04
N ALA A 18 3.61 9.11 -6.89
CA ALA A 18 4.96 8.74 -6.43
C ALA A 18 5.64 9.87 -5.63
N LYS A 19 5.36 11.13 -5.99
CA LYS A 19 5.86 12.33 -5.29
C LYS A 19 5.35 12.43 -3.85
N LEU A 20 4.19 11.87 -3.54
CA LEU A 20 3.58 11.96 -2.21
C LEU A 20 4.23 10.99 -1.22
N VAL A 21 4.83 9.91 -1.71
CA VAL A 21 5.26 8.77 -0.88
C VAL A 21 6.74 8.46 -1.00
N GLU A 22 7.51 9.32 -1.66
CA GLU A 22 8.95 9.11 -1.91
C GLU A 22 9.23 7.71 -2.51
N GLY A 23 8.27 7.18 -3.28
CA GLY A 23 8.32 5.84 -3.85
C GLY A 23 9.07 5.82 -5.18
N HIS A 24 9.64 4.66 -5.50
CA HIS A 24 10.26 4.44 -6.81
C HIS A 24 9.24 3.88 -7.81
N VAL A 25 9.48 4.09 -9.10
CA VAL A 25 8.64 3.48 -10.14
C VAL A 25 8.93 1.99 -10.19
N TYR A 26 7.89 1.17 -10.08
CA TYR A 26 7.98 -0.25 -10.32
C TYR A 26 8.26 -0.50 -11.80
N SER A 27 9.38 -1.17 -12.08
CA SER A 27 9.79 -1.50 -13.45
C SER A 27 9.08 -2.74 -14.02
N GLY A 28 8.43 -3.53 -13.16
CA GLY A 28 7.69 -4.73 -13.53
C GLY A 28 6.19 -4.49 -13.76
N GLN A 29 5.45 -5.60 -13.91
CA GLN A 29 4.00 -5.60 -14.00
C GLN A 29 3.40 -6.13 -12.69
N ILE A 30 2.46 -5.40 -12.08
CA ILE A 30 1.68 -5.93 -10.97
C ILE A 30 0.73 -7.00 -11.51
N VAL A 31 0.89 -8.23 -11.04
CA VAL A 31 0.09 -9.40 -11.43
C VAL A 31 -0.86 -9.85 -10.31
N GLY A 32 -1.79 -10.75 -10.63
CA GLY A 32 -2.81 -11.24 -9.69
C GLY A 32 -3.99 -10.30 -9.51
N ALA A 33 -4.75 -10.48 -8.42
CA ALA A 33 -6.00 -9.75 -8.19
C ALA A 33 -5.80 -8.23 -8.15
N VAL A 34 -4.70 -7.74 -7.58
CA VAL A 34 -4.39 -6.31 -7.51
C VAL A 34 -4.20 -5.73 -8.92
N GLY A 35 -3.43 -6.40 -9.78
CA GLY A 35 -3.22 -5.96 -11.16
C GLY A 35 -4.52 -5.95 -11.97
N ILE A 36 -5.39 -6.94 -11.77
CA ILE A 36 -6.72 -6.99 -12.40
C ILE A 36 -7.57 -5.79 -11.95
N LEU A 37 -7.64 -5.51 -10.65
CA LEU A 37 -8.41 -4.39 -10.11
C LEU A 37 -7.92 -3.03 -10.64
N MET A 38 -6.60 -2.85 -10.71
CA MET A 38 -6.00 -1.63 -11.27
C MET A 38 -6.35 -1.44 -12.75
N ASN A 39 -6.24 -2.50 -13.55
CA ASN A 39 -6.62 -2.45 -14.96
C ASN A 39 -8.11 -2.14 -15.15
N LEU A 40 -8.99 -2.77 -14.36
CA LEU A 40 -10.43 -2.49 -14.40
C LEU A 40 -10.73 -1.03 -14.02
N ALA A 41 -10.11 -0.52 -12.96
CA ALA A 41 -10.24 0.90 -12.58
C ALA A 41 -9.80 1.83 -13.72
N GLY A 42 -8.65 1.54 -14.34
CA GLY A 42 -8.16 2.30 -15.50
C GLY A 42 -9.11 2.26 -16.70
N LEU A 43 -9.68 1.09 -17.02
CA LEU A 43 -10.68 0.93 -18.09
C LEU A 43 -11.97 1.70 -17.82
N MET A 44 -12.30 1.93 -16.54
CA MET A 44 -13.43 2.77 -16.12
C MET A 44 -13.10 4.26 -16.08
N GLY A 45 -11.88 4.67 -16.48
CA GLY A 45 -11.42 6.05 -16.41
C GLY A 45 -11.15 6.54 -14.99
N MET A 46 -10.96 5.63 -14.03
CA MET A 46 -10.64 5.97 -12.65
C MET A 46 -9.13 6.10 -12.44
N GLU A 47 -8.74 7.12 -11.69
CA GLU A 47 -7.36 7.22 -11.20
C GLU A 47 -7.03 6.04 -10.29
N ASN A 48 -5.83 5.48 -10.43
CA ASN A 48 -5.36 4.38 -9.60
C ASN A 48 -3.86 4.49 -9.31
N MET A 49 -3.45 3.86 -8.21
CA MET A 49 -2.07 3.71 -7.80
C MET A 49 -1.96 2.43 -6.95
N GLY A 50 -1.08 1.52 -7.36
CA GLY A 50 -0.64 0.38 -6.57
C GLY A 50 0.73 0.64 -5.98
N MET A 51 0.96 0.19 -4.74
CA MET A 51 2.26 0.27 -4.08
C MET A 51 2.64 -1.10 -3.53
N LEU A 52 3.84 -1.57 -3.90
CA LEU A 52 4.46 -2.76 -3.36
C LEU A 52 5.36 -2.34 -2.20
N ILE A 53 5.11 -2.94 -1.04
CA ILE A 53 5.90 -2.72 0.17
C ILE A 53 6.74 -3.97 0.40
N GLU A 54 8.06 -3.80 0.43
CA GLU A 54 8.97 -4.89 0.77
C GLU A 54 8.72 -5.35 2.22
N VAL A 55 8.62 -6.67 2.39
CA VAL A 55 8.48 -7.34 3.68
C VAL A 55 9.78 -8.09 4.00
N GLY A 56 10.14 -8.14 5.27
CA GLY A 56 11.19 -9.01 5.76
C GLY A 56 10.73 -10.47 5.90
N GLU A 57 11.54 -11.28 6.56
CA GLU A 57 11.25 -12.71 6.78
C GLU A 57 10.27 -12.98 7.93
N SER A 58 9.99 -11.97 8.77
CA SER A 58 9.05 -12.11 9.88
C SER A 58 7.59 -12.12 9.39
N THR A 59 6.77 -13.05 9.89
CA THR A 59 5.32 -13.03 9.66
C THR A 59 4.59 -13.08 11.00
N PRO A 60 3.80 -12.04 11.39
CA PRO A 60 3.56 -10.79 10.65
C PRO A 60 4.75 -9.82 10.68
N ASP A 61 5.00 -9.10 9.58
CA ASP A 61 5.95 -7.97 9.54
C ASP A 61 5.21 -6.64 9.84
N TYR A 62 5.17 -6.28 11.12
CA TYR A 62 4.48 -5.05 11.55
C TYR A 62 5.18 -3.75 11.11
N TYR A 63 6.48 -3.79 10.84
CA TYR A 63 7.21 -2.62 10.34
C TYR A 63 6.89 -2.36 8.87
N ALA A 64 6.78 -3.41 8.06
CA ALA A 64 6.26 -3.31 6.70
C ALA A 64 4.80 -2.84 6.70
N CYS A 65 3.94 -3.36 7.58
CA CYS A 65 2.58 -2.87 7.74
C CYS A 65 2.53 -1.38 8.10
N ARG A 66 3.40 -0.92 9.00
CA ARG A 66 3.50 0.50 9.36
C ARG A 66 3.87 1.37 8.15
N ARG A 67 4.83 0.93 7.31
CA ARG A 67 5.15 1.63 6.05
C ARG A 67 3.96 1.65 5.11
N ALA A 68 3.24 0.53 4.96
CA ALA A 68 2.05 0.45 4.12
C ALA A 68 0.95 1.44 4.57
N VAL A 69 0.70 1.54 5.89
CA VAL A 69 -0.26 2.50 6.45
C VAL A 69 0.18 3.93 6.22
N TRP A 70 1.47 4.24 6.40
CA TRP A 70 2.03 5.56 6.13
C TRP A 70 1.86 5.98 4.66
N VAL A 71 2.08 5.05 3.72
CA VAL A 71 1.87 5.24 2.28
C VAL A 71 0.40 5.48 1.99
N LEU A 72 -0.48 4.61 2.49
CA LEU A 72 -1.92 4.72 2.28
C LEU A 72 -2.48 6.04 2.81
N ASN A 73 -2.05 6.46 4.00
CA ASN A 73 -2.46 7.73 4.61
C ASN A 73 -2.15 8.93 3.70
N ARG A 74 -0.99 8.92 3.04
CA ARG A 74 -0.56 9.99 2.12
C ARG A 74 -1.28 9.94 0.78
N LEU A 75 -1.41 8.76 0.18
CA LEU A 75 -2.07 8.60 -1.11
C LEU A 75 -3.56 8.94 -1.04
N ALA A 76 -4.23 8.53 0.04
CA ALA A 76 -5.66 8.74 0.24
C ALA A 76 -5.98 9.98 1.11
N ASN A 77 -4.97 10.72 1.58
CA ASN A 77 -5.10 11.89 2.45
C ASN A 77 -6.05 11.65 3.64
N LEU A 78 -5.84 10.54 4.37
CA LEU A 78 -6.76 10.07 5.41
C LEU A 78 -6.67 10.86 6.72
N GLY A 79 -5.63 11.68 6.90
CA GLY A 79 -5.42 12.45 8.13
C GLY A 79 -5.11 11.58 9.35
N LEU A 80 -4.55 10.37 9.14
CA LEU A 80 -4.13 9.51 10.25
C LEU A 80 -2.90 10.08 10.92
N GLU A 81 -2.87 9.99 12.25
CA GLU A 81 -1.65 10.21 13.05
C GLU A 81 -0.63 9.09 12.83
N ASP A 82 0.59 9.27 13.34
CA ASP A 82 1.68 8.29 13.18
C ASP A 82 1.34 6.98 13.91
N VAL A 83 0.88 5.99 13.15
CA VAL A 83 0.48 4.67 13.66
C VAL A 83 1.71 3.90 14.15
N THR A 84 1.62 3.40 15.38
CA THR A 84 2.69 2.64 16.03
C THR A 84 2.61 1.14 15.74
N VAL A 85 3.74 0.44 15.89
CA VAL A 85 3.80 -1.02 15.75
C VAL A 85 2.92 -1.71 16.79
N ASP A 86 2.91 -1.22 18.04
CA ASP A 86 2.07 -1.79 19.10
C ASP A 86 0.57 -1.70 18.78
N GLU A 87 0.12 -0.61 18.15
CA GLU A 87 -1.26 -0.47 17.69
C GLU A 87 -1.61 -1.46 16.59
N LEU A 88 -0.69 -1.69 15.64
CA LEU A 88 -0.85 -2.68 14.59
C LEU A 88 -0.91 -4.10 15.18
N MET A 89 -0.03 -4.43 16.13
CA MET A 89 -0.06 -5.72 16.84
C MET A 89 -1.38 -5.95 17.56
N ARG A 90 -1.86 -4.95 18.32
CA ARG A 90 -3.16 -5.02 19.01
C ARG A 90 -4.32 -5.14 18.02
N SER A 91 -4.26 -4.44 16.88
CA SER A 91 -5.28 -4.51 15.84
C SER A 91 -5.32 -5.90 15.19
N TYR A 92 -4.16 -6.46 14.86
CA TYR A 92 -4.03 -7.80 14.32
C TYR A 92 -4.58 -8.86 15.29
N ALA A 93 -4.19 -8.82 16.57
CA ALA A 93 -4.68 -9.76 17.57
C ALA A 93 -6.21 -9.74 17.70
N ARG A 94 -6.83 -8.54 17.67
CA ARG A 94 -8.30 -8.40 17.67
C ARG A 94 -8.93 -8.94 16.39
N ALA A 95 -8.30 -8.76 15.23
CA ALA A 95 -8.80 -9.25 13.96
C ALA A 95 -8.77 -10.79 13.91
N VAL A 96 -7.66 -11.40 14.34
CA VAL A 96 -7.51 -12.86 14.43
C VAL A 96 -8.57 -13.44 15.37
N ALA A 97 -8.72 -12.88 16.58
CA ALA A 97 -9.71 -13.36 17.54
C ALA A 97 -11.16 -13.34 17.03
N ARG A 98 -11.49 -12.41 16.11
CA ARG A 98 -12.82 -12.33 15.46
C ARG A 98 -13.00 -13.32 14.33
N LEU A 99 -11.91 -13.73 13.68
CA LEU A 99 -11.95 -14.72 12.60
C LEU A 99 -11.98 -16.15 13.15
N GLU A 100 -11.44 -16.35 14.34
CA GLU A 100 -11.39 -17.64 15.04
C GLU A 100 -12.61 -17.92 15.93
N SER A 101 -13.49 -16.94 16.13
CA SER A 101 -14.76 -17.06 16.88
C SER A 101 -15.93 -17.43 15.97
#